data_AF-A0A0F8X1U2-F1
#
_entry.id   AF-A0A0F8X1U2-F1
#
_cell.length_a   1.000
_cell.length_b   1.000
_cell.length_c   1.000
_cell.angle_alpha   90.00
_cell.angle_beta   90.00
_cell.angle_gamma   90.00
#
_symmetry.space_group_name_H-M   'P 1'
#
loop_
_entity.id
_entity.type
_entity.pdbx_description
1 polymer ?
#
loop_
_entity_poly.entity_id
_entity_poly.type
_entity_poly.pdbx_seq_one_letter_code
_entity_poly.pdbx_strand_id
1 'polypeptide(L)'
;LLFLPSFPLFFIIFRKKDFTLLVKLSLTIVVNLSYYILLGYLVFFITNEITGYSIYFSMIFTFLSLILYIFLVEIKTRKFYLFKSYKSSIPTDFNYDNFSLLNLIRNKIHLTGILLIIFLFLNSILTVVRYDFFYGTDPWLHITIIKMISEMNFLPVNEYYGSLGFHIFSSIIHFFSGVDIILIPKYFTFYTIFLSALVFYNLLKKIFKNEDLAIFGVFLLEFSYLGFNYMMYQYWPSSLVLIQCLFIFYMLYNRLLNFVKTNRPTKKIIGKDIFFNYSIIILIFISATLAHSLNSLILLILFLGIFFIYFINDVRRGIDFILLLILSIIFIIILQFDLGTGHFWFIYDILLYWKELFFLIFILA
;
A
#
# COMPACT_ATOMS: atom_id res chain seq x y z
N LEU A 1 -10.48 -8.39 -0.61
CA LEU A 1 -11.53 -8.91 -1.52
C LEU A 1 -11.13 -10.25 -2.12
N LEU A 2 -9.99 -10.38 -2.82
CA LEU A 2 -9.65 -11.66 -3.47
C LEU A 2 -9.01 -12.75 -2.58
N PHE A 3 -8.40 -12.45 -1.43
CA PHE A 3 -7.80 -13.52 -0.58
C PHE A 3 -7.92 -13.35 0.94
N LEU A 4 -8.46 -12.24 1.43
CA LEU A 4 -8.59 -11.95 2.86
C LEU A 4 -9.96 -11.36 3.14
N PRO A 5 -10.55 -11.60 4.33
CA PRO A 5 -11.78 -10.94 4.77
C PRO A 5 -11.49 -9.44 4.88
N SER A 6 -11.70 -8.74 3.76
CA SER A 6 -11.69 -7.29 3.72
C SER A 6 -12.92 -6.85 4.47
N PHE A 7 -12.74 -6.47 5.74
CA PHE A 7 -13.82 -5.84 6.47
C PHE A 7 -14.29 -4.60 5.67
N PRO A 8 -15.60 -4.41 5.46
CA PRO A 8 -16.14 -3.28 4.72
C PRO A 8 -15.89 -1.90 5.38
N LEU A 9 -15.10 -1.83 6.47
CA LEU A 9 -14.75 -0.62 7.22
C LEU A 9 -14.28 0.51 6.32
N PHE A 10 -13.26 0.23 5.51
CA PHE A 10 -12.67 1.24 4.67
C PHE A 10 -13.61 1.68 3.55
N PHE A 11 -14.45 0.78 3.04
CA PHE A 11 -15.49 1.13 2.07
C PHE A 11 -16.56 2.05 2.67
N ILE A 12 -16.92 1.85 3.95
CA ILE A 12 -17.85 2.73 4.69
C ILE A 12 -17.23 4.12 4.92
N ILE A 13 -15.96 4.19 5.33
CA ILE A 13 -15.24 5.45 5.54
C ILE A 13 -15.07 6.22 4.22
N PHE A 14 -14.71 5.53 3.13
CA PHE A 14 -14.48 6.14 1.83
C PHE A 14 -15.76 6.45 1.05
N ARG A 15 -16.91 5.93 1.48
CA ARG A 15 -18.21 6.20 0.84
C ARG A 15 -18.51 7.69 0.75
N LYS A 16 -18.14 8.47 1.78
CA LYS A 16 -18.39 9.91 1.89
C LYS A 16 -17.39 10.78 1.10
N LYS A 17 -16.45 10.17 0.36
CA LYS A 17 -15.44 10.88 -0.44
C LYS A 17 -15.75 10.83 -1.94
N ASP A 18 -15.40 11.90 -2.64
CA ASP A 18 -15.58 12.09 -4.09
C ASP A 18 -14.55 11.32 -4.94
N PHE A 19 -14.16 10.12 -4.49
CA PHE A 19 -13.28 9.23 -5.25
C PHE A 19 -14.08 8.36 -6.23
N THR A 20 -13.49 8.04 -7.38
CA THR A 20 -14.04 7.04 -8.32
C THR A 20 -14.05 5.66 -7.66
N LEU A 21 -14.87 4.74 -8.19
CA LEU A 21 -14.96 3.37 -7.68
C LEU A 21 -13.60 2.67 -7.65
N LEU A 22 -12.82 2.80 -8.72
CA LEU A 22 -11.49 2.18 -8.85
C LEU A 22 -10.48 2.73 -7.84
N VAL A 23 -10.53 4.03 -7.54
CA VAL A 23 -9.71 4.64 -6.49
C VAL A 23 -10.12 4.15 -5.12
N LYS A 24 -11.44 4.01 -4.86
CA LYS A 24 -11.93 3.44 -3.59
C LYS A 24 -11.49 2.00 -3.43
N LEU A 25 -11.53 1.20 -4.50
CA LEU A 25 -11.06 -0.19 -4.49
C LEU A 25 -9.57 -0.28 -4.20
N SER A 26 -8.72 0.46 -4.93
CA SER A 26 -7.26 0.45 -4.71
C SER A 26 -6.90 0.91 -3.30
N LEU A 27 -7.52 2.00 -2.84
CA LEU A 27 -7.30 2.54 -1.50
C LEU A 27 -7.72 1.53 -0.43
N THR A 28 -8.84 0.85 -0.62
CA THR A 28 -9.30 -0.18 0.32
C THR A 28 -8.32 -1.36 0.39
N ILE A 29 -7.78 -1.82 -0.74
CA ILE A 29 -6.84 -2.93 -0.75
C ILE A 29 -5.51 -2.54 -0.08
N VAL A 30 -4.93 -1.38 -0.46
CA VAL A 30 -3.66 -0.90 0.10
C VAL A 30 -3.78 -0.61 1.60
N VAL A 31 -4.87 0.03 2.04
CA VAL A 31 -5.06 0.32 3.47
C VAL A 31 -5.33 -0.95 4.27
N ASN A 32 -6.06 -1.93 3.72
CA ASN A 32 -6.21 -3.24 4.38
C ASN A 32 -4.87 -3.95 4.54
N LEU A 33 -4.06 -3.99 3.47
CA LEU A 33 -2.69 -4.51 3.54
C LEU A 33 -1.90 -3.85 4.67
N SER A 34 -1.89 -2.52 4.71
CA SER A 34 -1.14 -1.79 5.73
C SER A 34 -1.69 -2.02 7.14
N TYR A 35 -3.01 -2.11 7.27
CA TYR A 35 -3.67 -2.43 8.52
C TYR A 35 -3.30 -3.83 9.03
N TYR A 36 -3.27 -4.84 8.17
CA TYR A 36 -2.88 -6.20 8.55
C TYR A 36 -1.45 -6.29 9.07
N ILE A 37 -0.53 -5.59 8.42
CA ILE A 37 0.87 -5.52 8.85
C ILE A 37 0.95 -4.89 10.25
N LEU A 38 0.33 -3.73 10.44
CA LEU A 38 0.35 -3.02 11.73
C LEU A 38 -0.34 -3.82 12.83
N LEU A 39 -1.44 -4.51 12.52
CA LEU A 39 -2.15 -5.36 13.45
C LEU A 39 -1.27 -6.53 13.91
N GLY A 40 -0.55 -7.18 13.00
CA GLY A 40 0.35 -8.30 13.36
C GLY A 40 1.46 -7.86 14.32
N TYR A 41 2.08 -6.70 14.06
CA TYR A 41 3.05 -6.11 15.00
C TYR A 41 2.42 -5.77 16.36
N LEU A 42 1.24 -5.13 16.37
CA LEU A 42 0.56 -4.77 17.61
C LEU A 42 0.19 -5.99 18.45
N VAL A 43 -0.36 -7.03 17.81
CA VAL A 43 -0.71 -8.30 18.46
C VAL A 43 0.53 -8.95 19.05
N PHE A 44 1.64 -8.98 18.29
CA PHE A 44 2.91 -9.49 18.79
C PHE A 44 3.40 -8.70 20.02
N PHE A 45 3.37 -7.37 20.01
CA PHE A 45 3.81 -6.57 21.16
C PHE A 45 2.94 -6.75 22.41
N ILE A 46 1.68 -7.18 22.27
CA ILE A 46 0.78 -7.43 23.41
C ILE A 46 0.90 -8.86 23.92
N THR A 47 0.96 -9.83 23.01
CA THR A 47 0.80 -11.26 23.33
C THR A 47 2.07 -12.09 23.14
N ASN A 48 3.14 -11.51 22.58
CA ASN A 48 4.36 -12.17 22.12
C ASN A 48 4.16 -13.28 21.08
N GLU A 49 2.93 -13.45 20.58
CA GLU A 49 2.57 -14.47 19.61
C GLU A 49 1.72 -13.86 18.49
N ILE A 50 1.78 -14.45 17.29
CA ILE A 50 0.89 -14.10 16.19
C ILE A 50 0.14 -15.36 15.78
N THR A 51 -1.15 -15.43 16.13
CA THR A 51 -2.01 -16.55 15.76
C THR A 51 -3.15 -16.07 14.88
N GLY A 52 -3.71 -16.97 14.06
CA GLY A 52 -4.91 -16.66 13.28
C GLY A 52 -6.08 -16.19 14.16
N TYR A 53 -6.25 -16.76 15.35
CA TYR A 53 -7.27 -16.35 16.31
C TYR A 53 -7.05 -14.93 16.84
N SER A 54 -5.83 -14.59 17.28
CA SER A 54 -5.55 -13.26 17.83
C SER A 54 -5.71 -12.16 16.78
N ILE A 55 -5.31 -12.42 15.53
CA ILE A 55 -5.55 -11.53 14.40
C ILE A 55 -7.06 -11.39 14.13
N TYR A 56 -7.81 -12.50 14.04
CA TYR A 56 -9.24 -12.47 13.77
C TYR A 56 -10.04 -11.68 14.81
N PHE A 57 -9.80 -11.93 16.10
CA PHE A 57 -10.48 -11.21 17.18
C PHE A 57 -10.10 -9.74 17.20
N SER A 58 -8.83 -9.41 16.95
CA SER A 58 -8.36 -8.02 16.87
C SER A 58 -9.01 -7.29 15.67
N MET A 59 -9.22 -7.96 14.54
CA MET A 59 -9.97 -7.42 13.41
C MET A 59 -11.43 -7.12 13.79
N ILE A 60 -12.14 -8.07 14.42
CA ILE A 60 -13.51 -7.83 14.90
C ILE A 60 -13.55 -6.67 15.90
N PHE A 61 -12.60 -6.62 16.83
CA PHE A 61 -12.56 -5.57 17.83
C PHE A 61 -12.38 -4.18 17.21
N THR A 62 -11.45 -4.04 16.26
CA THR A 62 -11.27 -2.76 15.55
C THR A 62 -12.51 -2.40 14.71
N PHE A 63 -13.18 -3.40 14.12
CA PHE A 63 -14.43 -3.20 13.38
C PHE A 63 -15.53 -2.62 14.27
N LEU A 64 -15.81 -3.28 15.39
CA LEU A 64 -16.81 -2.85 16.35
C LEU A 64 -16.45 -1.49 16.95
N SER A 65 -15.18 -1.26 17.28
CA SER A 65 -14.69 0.02 17.79
C SER A 65 -14.91 1.16 16.80
N LEU A 66 -14.72 0.92 15.51
CA LEU A 66 -14.93 1.92 14.47
C LEU A 66 -16.42 2.20 14.24
N ILE A 67 -17.26 1.16 14.23
CA ILE A 67 -18.72 1.34 14.18
C ILE A 67 -19.19 2.17 15.38
N LEU A 68 -18.73 1.82 16.59
CA LEU A 68 -19.06 2.56 17.81
C LEU A 68 -18.61 4.02 17.70
N TYR A 69 -17.39 4.27 17.24
CA TYR A 69 -16.90 5.63 17.01
C TYR A 69 -17.78 6.41 16.03
N ILE A 70 -18.11 5.84 14.86
CA ILE A 70 -18.99 6.49 13.89
C ILE A 70 -20.35 6.78 14.52
N PHE A 71 -20.93 5.80 15.24
CA PHE A 71 -22.21 5.95 15.90
C PHE A 71 -22.20 7.08 16.93
N LEU A 72 -21.17 7.16 17.79
CA LEU A 72 -21.00 8.24 18.76
C LEU A 72 -20.85 9.62 18.09
N VAL A 73 -20.09 9.70 16.99
CA VAL A 73 -19.95 10.95 16.21
C VAL A 73 -21.29 11.35 15.58
N GLU A 74 -22.06 10.41 15.05
CA GLU A 74 -23.36 10.68 14.44
C GLU A 74 -24.40 11.14 15.47
N ILE A 75 -24.41 10.55 16.66
CA ILE A 75 -25.21 11.03 17.81
C ILE A 75 -24.82 12.47 18.16
N LYS A 76 -23.52 12.73 18.37
CA LYS A 76 -23.02 14.06 18.75
C LYS A 76 -23.37 15.12 17.70
N THR A 77 -23.33 14.76 16.42
CA THR A 77 -23.61 15.66 15.30
C THR A 77 -25.09 15.68 14.87
N ARG A 78 -25.95 14.89 15.53
CA ARG A 78 -27.38 14.67 15.18
C ARG A 78 -27.60 14.31 13.71
N LYS A 79 -26.64 13.59 13.13
CA LYS A 79 -26.53 13.33 11.69
C LYS A 79 -26.39 11.83 11.47
N PHE A 80 -27.53 11.13 11.48
CA PHE A 80 -27.61 9.68 11.32
C PHE A 80 -27.47 9.28 9.85
N TYR A 81 -26.25 8.93 9.45
CA TYR A 81 -25.89 8.54 8.10
C TYR A 81 -25.39 7.10 7.98
N LEU A 82 -25.16 6.40 9.10
CA LEU A 82 -24.57 5.05 9.14
C LEU A 82 -25.27 4.04 8.22
N PHE A 83 -26.56 4.23 7.96
CA PHE A 83 -27.35 3.41 7.02
C PHE A 83 -28.08 4.20 5.93
N LYS A 84 -27.92 5.53 5.85
CA LYS A 84 -28.52 6.27 4.72
C LYS A 84 -27.74 5.95 3.46
N SER A 85 -28.43 5.47 2.42
CA SER A 85 -27.80 5.37 1.12
C SER A 85 -27.35 6.79 0.72
N TYR A 86 -26.06 6.97 0.46
CA TYR A 86 -25.57 8.22 -0.13
C TYR A 86 -26.38 8.41 -1.41
N LYS A 87 -27.11 9.53 -1.53
CA LYS A 87 -28.01 9.87 -2.65
C LYS A 87 -27.59 9.07 -3.86
N SER A 88 -28.35 8.02 -4.17
CA SER A 88 -28.09 7.22 -5.33
C SER A 88 -28.25 8.17 -6.51
N SER A 89 -27.14 8.64 -7.07
CA SER A 89 -27.09 9.16 -8.44
C SER A 89 -27.26 8.00 -9.43
N ILE A 90 -28.09 7.04 -9.06
CA ILE A 90 -28.64 6.01 -9.90
C ILE A 90 -29.90 6.71 -10.40
N PRO A 91 -29.94 7.16 -11.67
CA PRO A 91 -31.16 7.75 -12.22
C PRO A 91 -32.32 6.79 -11.93
N THR A 92 -33.48 7.36 -11.60
CA THR A 92 -34.73 6.64 -11.28
C THR A 92 -35.23 5.73 -12.41
N ASP A 93 -34.53 5.71 -13.55
CA ASP A 93 -34.79 4.86 -14.72
C ASP A 93 -33.97 3.55 -14.71
N PHE A 94 -33.41 3.16 -13.56
CA PHE A 94 -32.79 1.84 -13.43
C PHE A 94 -33.84 0.75 -13.46
N ASN A 95 -34.09 0.26 -14.68
CA ASN A 95 -34.95 -0.88 -14.94
C ASN A 95 -34.35 -2.12 -14.27
N TYR A 96 -34.98 -2.59 -13.19
CA TYR A 96 -34.51 -3.71 -12.36
C TYR A 96 -34.40 -5.02 -13.14
N ASP A 97 -35.08 -5.13 -14.28
CA ASP A 97 -35.19 -6.35 -15.07
C ASP A 97 -33.93 -6.68 -15.89
N ASN A 98 -32.95 -5.77 -15.96
CA ASN A 98 -31.70 -5.96 -16.72
C ASN A 98 -30.44 -5.90 -15.84
N PHE A 99 -30.55 -6.24 -14.55
CA PHE A 99 -29.43 -6.27 -13.60
C PHE A 99 -28.52 -7.50 -13.82
N SER A 100 -27.95 -7.65 -15.01
CA SER A 100 -26.86 -8.59 -15.24
C SER A 100 -25.54 -7.85 -14.99
N LEU A 101 -24.73 -8.36 -14.06
CA LEU A 101 -23.38 -7.85 -13.78
C LEU A 101 -22.55 -7.79 -15.09
N LEU A 102 -22.82 -8.73 -15.99
CA LEU A 102 -22.32 -8.80 -17.36
C LEU A 102 -22.69 -7.60 -18.24
N ASN A 103 -23.96 -7.15 -18.22
CA ASN A 103 -24.40 -5.96 -18.97
C ASN A 103 -23.81 -4.68 -18.38
N LEU A 104 -23.64 -4.61 -17.06
CA LEU A 104 -23.02 -3.48 -16.38
C LEU A 104 -21.51 -3.38 -16.69
N ILE A 105 -20.81 -4.53 -16.74
CA ILE A 105 -19.40 -4.62 -17.14
C ILE A 105 -19.23 -4.29 -18.63
N ARG A 106 -20.06 -4.89 -19.50
CA ARG A 106 -20.01 -4.71 -20.95
C ARG A 106 -20.27 -3.27 -21.39
N ASN A 107 -21.15 -2.54 -20.70
CA ASN A 107 -21.51 -1.17 -21.07
C ASN A 107 -20.60 -0.09 -20.44
N LYS A 108 -19.77 -0.42 -19.45
CA LYS A 108 -18.91 0.56 -18.75
C LYS A 108 -17.41 0.38 -18.96
N ILE A 109 -16.95 -0.82 -19.31
CA ILE A 109 -15.52 -1.09 -19.52
C ILE A 109 -15.27 -1.18 -21.02
N HIS A 110 -14.43 -0.28 -21.53
CA HIS A 110 -13.99 -0.34 -22.93
C HIS A 110 -13.31 -1.68 -23.23
N LEU A 111 -13.43 -2.15 -24.48
CA LEU A 111 -12.82 -3.41 -24.94
C LEU A 111 -11.32 -3.47 -24.62
N THR A 112 -10.62 -2.34 -24.75
CA THR A 112 -9.20 -2.18 -24.39
C THR A 112 -8.92 -2.51 -22.92
N GLY A 113 -9.81 -2.10 -22.01
CA GLY A 113 -9.73 -2.44 -20.58
C GLY A 113 -10.00 -3.92 -20.31
N ILE A 114 -10.98 -4.52 -21.00
CA ILE A 114 -11.26 -5.96 -20.88
C ILE A 114 -10.06 -6.78 -21.36
N LEU A 115 -9.49 -6.42 -22.51
CA LEU A 115 -8.30 -7.07 -23.06
C LEU A 115 -7.10 -6.96 -22.11
N LEU A 116 -6.89 -5.80 -21.48
CA LEU A 116 -5.84 -5.64 -20.47
C LEU A 116 -6.08 -6.58 -19.28
N ILE A 117 -7.30 -6.67 -18.75
CA ILE A 117 -7.62 -7.56 -17.63
C ILE A 117 -7.34 -9.03 -18.00
N ILE A 118 -7.79 -9.47 -19.19
CA ILE A 118 -7.53 -10.83 -19.68
C ILE A 118 -6.03 -11.06 -19.81
N PHE A 119 -5.29 -10.10 -20.37
CA PHE A 119 -3.84 -10.18 -20.52
C PHE A 119 -3.13 -10.34 -19.17
N LEU A 120 -3.43 -9.48 -18.19
CA LEU A 120 -2.86 -9.56 -16.83
C LEU A 120 -3.17 -10.91 -16.17
N PHE A 121 -4.39 -11.41 -16.34
CA PHE A 121 -4.80 -12.71 -15.81
C PHE A 121 -4.03 -13.88 -16.43
N LEU A 122 -3.93 -13.92 -17.76
CA LEU A 122 -3.17 -14.94 -18.48
C LEU A 122 -1.70 -14.92 -18.09
N ASN A 123 -1.15 -13.73 -17.85
CA ASN A 123 0.23 -13.55 -17.42
C ASN A 123 0.48 -14.09 -15.99
N SER A 124 -0.44 -13.87 -15.05
CA SER A 124 -0.39 -14.52 -13.74
C SER A 124 -0.48 -16.05 -13.85
N ILE A 125 -1.38 -16.58 -14.70
CA ILE A 125 -1.47 -18.04 -14.96
C ILE A 125 -0.15 -18.57 -15.52
N LEU A 126 0.43 -17.90 -16.52
CA LEU A 126 1.69 -18.29 -17.11
C LEU A 126 2.78 -18.41 -16.03
N THR A 127 2.82 -17.46 -15.09
CA THR A 127 3.78 -17.47 -13.99
C THR A 127 3.57 -18.67 -13.07
N VAL A 128 2.32 -19.00 -12.75
CA VAL A 128 1.96 -20.18 -11.93
C VAL A 128 2.28 -21.49 -12.64
N VAL A 129 2.09 -21.58 -13.95
CA VAL A 129 2.34 -22.80 -14.72
C VAL A 129 3.83 -22.99 -15.05
N ARG A 130 4.58 -21.89 -15.19
CA ARG A 130 6.00 -21.92 -15.57
C ARG A 130 6.90 -22.55 -14.50
N TYR A 131 6.53 -22.46 -13.22
CA TYR A 131 7.33 -22.97 -12.11
C TYR A 131 6.51 -23.94 -11.26
N ASP A 132 7.10 -25.08 -10.91
CA ASP A 132 6.45 -26.09 -10.06
C ASP A 132 6.07 -25.51 -8.69
N PHE A 133 6.96 -24.68 -8.12
CA PHE A 133 6.74 -23.97 -6.86
C PHE A 133 6.83 -22.44 -7.06
N PHE A 134 8.04 -21.90 -7.20
CA PHE A 134 8.31 -20.47 -7.39
C PHE A 134 9.70 -20.25 -7.98
N TYR A 135 9.97 -19.03 -8.46
CA TYR A 135 11.24 -18.67 -9.08
C TYR A 135 12.28 -18.21 -8.04
N GLY A 136 13.50 -18.76 -8.12
CA GLY A 136 14.66 -18.32 -7.35
C GLY A 136 14.78 -18.95 -5.96
N THR A 137 15.84 -18.56 -5.24
CA THR A 137 16.15 -19.06 -3.89
C THR A 137 15.56 -18.20 -2.78
N ASP A 138 15.42 -16.90 -3.03
CA ASP A 138 14.91 -15.89 -2.10
C ASP A 138 13.58 -16.26 -1.43
N PRO A 139 12.57 -16.83 -2.13
CA PRO A 139 11.30 -17.15 -1.49
C PRO A 139 11.42 -18.23 -0.41
N TRP A 140 12.47 -19.07 -0.42
CA TRP A 140 12.69 -20.08 0.63
C TRP A 140 12.95 -19.44 2.00
N LEU A 141 13.73 -18.36 2.04
CA LEU A 141 13.96 -17.61 3.28
C LEU A 141 12.63 -17.06 3.81
N HIS A 142 11.85 -16.44 2.93
CA HIS A 142 10.56 -15.85 3.30
C HIS A 142 9.55 -16.90 3.78
N ILE A 143 9.45 -18.05 3.10
CA ILE A 143 8.63 -19.19 3.53
C ILE A 143 9.03 -19.65 4.93
N THR A 144 10.34 -19.75 5.20
CA THR A 144 10.84 -20.20 6.51
C THR A 144 10.39 -19.26 7.63
N ILE A 145 10.50 -17.95 7.43
CA ILE A 145 10.04 -16.94 8.38
C ILE A 145 8.51 -17.01 8.55
N ILE A 146 7.75 -17.23 7.48
CA ILE A 146 6.30 -17.37 7.55
C ILE A 146 5.91 -18.62 8.35
N LYS A 147 6.61 -19.74 8.20
CA LYS A 147 6.39 -20.94 9.03
C LYS A 147 6.65 -20.67 10.51
N MET A 148 7.70 -19.93 10.84
CA MET A 148 7.94 -19.51 12.24
C MET A 148 6.76 -18.70 12.79
N ILE A 149 6.22 -17.76 12.00
CA ILE A 149 5.07 -16.94 12.42
C ILE A 149 3.79 -17.77 12.54
N SER A 150 3.50 -18.61 11.54
CA SER A 150 2.19 -19.23 11.40
C SER A 150 2.03 -20.62 12.01
N GLU A 151 3.11 -21.41 12.05
CA GLU A 151 3.10 -22.76 12.62
C GLU A 151 3.69 -22.76 14.04
N MET A 152 4.71 -21.93 14.30
CA MET A 152 5.35 -21.83 15.62
C MET A 152 4.81 -20.66 16.47
N ASN A 153 3.88 -19.86 15.96
CA ASN A 153 3.29 -18.68 16.61
C ASN A 153 4.32 -17.64 17.08
N PHE A 154 5.49 -17.57 16.46
CA PHE A 154 6.62 -16.75 16.89
C PHE A 154 7.00 -15.72 15.81
N LEU A 155 7.14 -14.44 16.18
CA LEU A 155 7.67 -13.42 15.27
C LEU A 155 9.20 -13.34 15.44
N PRO A 156 10.00 -13.78 14.45
CA PRO A 156 11.45 -13.81 14.59
C PRO A 156 12.04 -12.41 14.33
N VAL A 157 11.94 -11.49 15.30
CA VAL A 157 12.29 -10.06 15.15
C VAL A 157 13.72 -9.81 14.64
N ASN A 158 14.64 -10.73 14.89
CA ASN A 158 16.03 -10.63 14.42
C ASN A 158 16.22 -11.11 12.97
N GLU A 159 15.27 -11.86 12.42
CA GLU A 159 15.29 -12.32 11.04
C GLU A 159 14.90 -11.21 10.08
N TYR A 160 15.44 -11.27 8.86
CA TYR A 160 15.19 -10.30 7.80
C TYR A 160 15.29 -8.83 8.26
N TYR A 161 16.34 -8.55 9.05
CA TYR A 161 16.68 -7.20 9.51
C TYR A 161 15.55 -6.49 10.28
N GLY A 162 14.61 -7.24 10.88
CA GLY A 162 13.48 -6.69 11.64
C GLY A 162 12.33 -6.10 10.80
N SER A 163 12.40 -6.15 9.46
CA SER A 163 11.30 -5.69 8.58
C SER A 163 10.39 -6.85 8.18
N LEU A 164 9.61 -7.35 9.13
CA LEU A 164 8.79 -8.56 8.98
C LEU A 164 7.40 -8.30 8.42
N GLY A 165 7.06 -7.07 8.02
CA GLY A 165 5.72 -6.72 7.52
C GLY A 165 5.26 -7.60 6.35
N PHE A 166 6.15 -7.94 5.42
CA PHE A 166 5.84 -8.85 4.32
C PHE A 166 5.48 -10.27 4.79
N HIS A 167 6.21 -10.79 5.77
CA HIS A 167 6.00 -12.12 6.34
C HIS A 167 4.73 -12.18 7.17
N ILE A 168 4.44 -11.13 7.95
CA ILE A 168 3.18 -10.96 8.69
C ILE A 168 2.01 -10.98 7.70
N PHE A 169 2.07 -10.18 6.64
CA PHE A 169 1.01 -10.14 5.63
C PHE A 169 0.79 -11.51 4.99
N SER A 170 1.86 -12.24 4.69
CA SER A 170 1.79 -13.57 4.09
C SER A 170 1.26 -14.62 5.07
N SER A 171 1.62 -14.53 6.36
CA SER A 171 1.05 -15.37 7.42
C SER A 171 -0.44 -15.12 7.57
N ILE A 172 -0.89 -13.87 7.43
CA ILE A 172 -2.31 -13.52 7.44
C ILE A 172 -3.05 -14.13 6.24
N ILE A 173 -2.43 -14.16 5.04
CA ILE A 173 -2.97 -14.90 3.90
C ILE A 173 -3.15 -16.38 4.26
N HIS A 174 -2.14 -17.01 4.84
CA HIS A 174 -2.24 -18.40 5.30
C HIS A 174 -3.40 -18.60 6.29
N PHE A 175 -3.46 -17.82 7.38
CA PHE A 175 -4.46 -17.96 8.43
C PHE A 175 -5.90 -17.86 7.93
N PHE A 176 -6.18 -16.99 6.96
CA PHE A 176 -7.54 -16.74 6.49
C PHE A 176 -7.95 -17.57 5.27
N SER A 177 -6.99 -17.95 4.42
CA SER A 177 -7.28 -18.72 3.20
C SER A 177 -7.06 -20.22 3.36
N GLY A 178 -6.27 -20.65 4.35
CA GLY A 178 -5.85 -22.04 4.49
C GLY A 178 -4.90 -22.53 3.39
N VAL A 179 -4.42 -21.63 2.52
CA VAL A 179 -3.46 -21.96 1.45
C VAL A 179 -2.13 -22.36 2.09
N ASP A 180 -1.56 -23.49 1.67
CA ASP A 180 -0.23 -23.94 2.10
C ASP A 180 0.81 -22.83 1.90
N ILE A 181 1.62 -22.60 2.94
CA ILE A 181 2.66 -21.56 2.96
C ILE A 181 3.60 -21.68 1.76
N ILE A 182 3.92 -22.90 1.32
CA ILE A 182 4.81 -23.15 0.17
C ILE A 182 4.19 -22.62 -1.14
N LEU A 183 2.86 -22.56 -1.22
CA LEU A 183 2.13 -22.09 -2.40
C LEU A 183 1.87 -20.57 -2.40
N ILE A 184 2.06 -19.89 -1.27
CA ILE A 184 1.84 -18.43 -1.19
C ILE A 184 2.70 -17.67 -2.20
N PRO A 185 4.03 -17.93 -2.33
CA PRO A 185 4.84 -17.27 -3.34
C PRO A 185 4.34 -17.47 -4.77
N LYS A 186 3.81 -18.67 -5.06
CA LYS A 186 3.30 -19.05 -6.38
C LYS A 186 2.13 -18.17 -6.81
N TYR A 187 1.18 -17.95 -5.90
CA TYR A 187 -0.04 -17.18 -6.18
C TYR A 187 0.10 -15.69 -5.89
N PHE A 188 1.21 -15.25 -5.30
CA PHE A 188 1.42 -13.86 -4.92
C PHE A 188 1.34 -12.88 -6.10
N THR A 189 1.68 -13.33 -7.30
CA THR A 189 1.62 -12.51 -8.53
C THR A 189 0.20 -12.10 -8.91
N PHE A 190 -0.83 -12.89 -8.54
CA PHE A 190 -2.23 -12.49 -8.68
C PHE A 190 -2.59 -11.32 -7.77
N TYR A 191 -1.86 -11.14 -6.67
CA TYR A 191 -2.06 -10.00 -5.77
C TYR A 191 -1.33 -8.76 -6.29
N THR A 192 -0.02 -8.88 -6.55
CA THR A 192 0.83 -7.75 -6.91
C THR A 192 0.45 -7.14 -8.25
N ILE A 193 0.37 -7.93 -9.32
CA ILE A 193 0.11 -7.44 -10.70
C ILE A 193 -1.24 -6.72 -10.79
N PHE A 194 -2.30 -7.29 -10.24
CA PHE A 194 -3.62 -6.66 -10.30
C PHE A 194 -3.68 -5.38 -9.46
N LEU A 195 -3.03 -5.36 -8.30
CA LEU A 195 -3.02 -4.19 -7.43
C LEU A 195 -2.15 -3.08 -7.99
N SER A 196 -0.95 -3.39 -8.50
CA SER A 196 -0.06 -2.42 -9.15
C SER A 196 -0.73 -1.85 -10.40
N ALA A 197 -1.33 -2.68 -11.25
CA ALA A 197 -2.06 -2.23 -12.44
C ALA A 197 -3.20 -1.27 -12.07
N LEU A 198 -3.94 -1.55 -11.00
CA LEU A 198 -5.01 -0.66 -10.52
C LEU A 198 -4.48 0.67 -10.01
N VAL A 199 -3.37 0.67 -9.26
CA VAL A 199 -2.71 1.89 -8.76
C VAL A 199 -2.16 2.72 -9.92
N PHE A 200 -1.45 2.09 -10.86
CA PHE A 200 -0.93 2.75 -12.05
C PHE A 200 -2.05 3.32 -12.92
N TYR A 201 -3.12 2.56 -13.16
CA TYR A 201 -4.27 3.05 -13.90
C TYR A 201 -4.82 4.34 -13.29
N ASN A 202 -5.04 4.36 -11.97
CA ASN A 202 -5.54 5.53 -11.25
C ASN A 202 -4.58 6.74 -11.34
N LEU A 203 -3.27 6.50 -11.31
CA LEU A 203 -2.26 7.55 -11.48
C LEU A 203 -2.24 8.10 -12.92
N LEU A 204 -2.10 7.22 -13.91
CA LEU A 204 -1.97 7.57 -15.32
C LEU A 204 -3.26 8.20 -15.86
N LYS A 205 -4.43 7.72 -15.44
CA LYS A 205 -5.72 8.34 -15.80
C LYS A 205 -5.79 9.79 -15.33
N LYS A 206 -5.16 10.15 -14.21
CA LYS A 206 -5.08 11.55 -13.77
C LYS A 206 -4.08 12.38 -14.56
N ILE A 207 -2.93 11.81 -14.88
CA ILE A 207 -1.87 12.49 -15.63
C ILE A 207 -2.33 12.76 -17.06
N PHE A 208 -2.77 11.72 -17.78
CA PHE A 208 -3.12 11.82 -19.19
C PHE A 208 -4.56 12.29 -19.44
N LYS A 209 -5.45 12.15 -18.44
CA LYS A 209 -6.90 12.44 -18.58
C LYS A 209 -7.58 11.70 -19.75
N ASN A 210 -6.96 10.64 -20.25
CA ASN A 210 -7.41 9.82 -21.36
C ASN A 210 -7.40 8.35 -20.90
N GLU A 211 -8.45 7.59 -21.24
CA GLU A 211 -8.57 6.18 -20.84
C GLU A 211 -7.55 5.29 -21.52
N ASP A 212 -7.49 5.35 -22.84
CA ASP A 212 -6.67 4.45 -23.65
C ASP A 212 -5.18 4.69 -23.39
N LEU A 213 -4.75 5.94 -23.20
CA LEU A 213 -3.37 6.23 -22.78
C LEU A 213 -3.06 5.70 -21.38
N ALA A 214 -4.02 5.71 -20.46
CA ALA A 214 -3.83 5.13 -19.14
C ALA A 214 -3.72 3.60 -19.21
N ILE A 215 -4.61 2.95 -19.97
CA ILE A 215 -4.59 1.49 -20.20
C ILE A 215 -3.28 1.08 -20.88
N PHE A 216 -2.88 1.79 -21.94
CA PHE A 216 -1.63 1.54 -22.65
C PHE A 216 -0.40 1.75 -21.75
N GLY A 217 -0.41 2.80 -20.92
CA GLY A 217 0.67 3.02 -19.96
C GLY A 217 0.75 1.92 -18.89
N VAL A 218 -0.38 1.39 -18.41
CA VAL A 218 -0.39 0.22 -17.50
C VAL A 218 0.19 -1.00 -18.20
N PHE A 219 -0.22 -1.27 -19.44
CA PHE A 219 0.34 -2.36 -20.24
C PHE A 219 1.85 -2.24 -20.37
N LEU A 220 2.36 -1.04 -20.68
CA LEU A 220 3.81 -0.80 -20.76
C LEU A 220 4.50 -0.98 -19.41
N LEU A 221 3.96 -0.48 -18.30
CA LEU A 221 4.61 -0.60 -16.99
C LEU A 221 4.63 -2.05 -16.48
N GLU A 222 3.53 -2.78 -16.65
CA GLU A 222 3.40 -4.18 -16.21
C GLU A 222 4.16 -5.16 -17.13
N PHE A 223 4.51 -4.78 -18.36
CA PHE A 223 5.16 -5.71 -19.29
C PHE A 223 6.57 -5.31 -19.71
N SER A 224 6.90 -4.01 -19.72
CA SER A 224 8.23 -3.57 -20.14
C SER A 224 9.31 -4.02 -19.17
N TYR A 225 10.51 -4.24 -19.71
CA TYR A 225 11.73 -4.49 -18.95
C TYR A 225 12.23 -3.25 -18.18
N LEU A 226 11.41 -2.20 -18.01
CA LEU A 226 11.74 -1.01 -17.24
C LEU A 226 11.76 -1.24 -15.71
N GLY A 227 11.85 -2.51 -15.27
CA GLY A 227 12.07 -2.91 -13.87
C GLY A 227 10.82 -3.24 -13.07
N PHE A 228 9.67 -2.62 -13.35
CA PHE A 228 8.43 -2.83 -12.58
C PHE A 228 7.89 -4.26 -12.68
N ASN A 229 7.90 -4.82 -13.88
CA ASN A 229 7.45 -6.17 -14.15
C ASN A 229 8.21 -7.22 -13.31
N TYR A 230 9.53 -7.10 -13.25
CA TYR A 230 10.38 -8.00 -12.46
C TYR A 230 10.05 -7.94 -10.96
N MET A 231 9.85 -6.74 -10.42
CA MET A 231 9.50 -6.55 -9.00
C MET A 231 8.14 -7.14 -8.66
N MET A 232 7.17 -7.15 -9.59
CA MET A 232 5.84 -7.70 -9.32
C MET A 232 5.76 -9.23 -9.41
N TYR A 233 6.65 -9.89 -10.17
CA TYR A 233 6.70 -11.37 -10.21
C TYR A 233 7.43 -11.99 -9.03
N GLN A 234 8.44 -11.31 -8.50
CA GLN A 234 9.23 -11.86 -7.42
C GLN A 234 8.45 -11.85 -6.13
N TYR A 235 8.52 -12.95 -5.39
CA TYR A 235 8.03 -13.01 -4.02
C TYR A 235 9.02 -12.30 -3.10
N TRP A 236 8.95 -10.96 -3.08
CA TRP A 236 9.88 -10.10 -2.37
C TRP A 236 9.17 -8.89 -1.75
N PRO A 237 9.60 -8.39 -0.57
CA PRO A 237 8.94 -7.27 0.12
C PRO A 237 8.93 -5.95 -0.65
N SER A 238 9.88 -5.75 -1.59
CA SER A 238 9.95 -4.55 -2.43
C SER A 238 8.66 -4.31 -3.20
N SER A 239 7.98 -5.38 -3.61
CA SER A 239 6.73 -5.31 -4.37
C SER A 239 5.62 -4.59 -3.59
N LEU A 240 5.41 -4.97 -2.33
CA LEU A 240 4.42 -4.37 -1.44
C LEU A 240 4.78 -2.92 -1.12
N VAL A 241 6.04 -2.66 -0.78
CA VAL A 241 6.51 -1.30 -0.46
C VAL A 241 6.34 -0.37 -1.65
N LEU A 242 6.65 -0.83 -2.86
CA LEU A 242 6.47 -0.04 -4.06
C LEU A 242 4.99 0.31 -4.28
N ILE A 243 4.08 -0.66 -4.17
CA ILE A 243 2.63 -0.43 -4.30
C ILE A 243 2.15 0.59 -3.24
N GLN A 244 2.55 0.42 -1.99
CA GLN A 244 2.20 1.30 -0.88
C GLN A 244 2.70 2.73 -1.11
N CYS A 245 3.97 2.89 -1.48
CA CYS A 245 4.59 4.19 -1.74
C CYS A 245 4.06 4.86 -3.02
N LEU A 246 3.78 4.10 -4.09
CA LEU A 246 3.09 4.63 -5.28
C LEU A 246 1.70 5.16 -4.93
N PHE A 247 1.01 4.50 -4.01
CA PHE A 247 -0.27 4.97 -3.53
C PHE A 247 -0.14 6.25 -2.68
N ILE A 248 0.89 6.35 -1.82
CA ILE A 248 1.24 7.61 -1.12
C ILE A 248 1.48 8.72 -2.15
N PHE A 249 2.30 8.44 -3.17
CA PHE A 249 2.56 9.38 -4.26
C PHE A 249 1.28 9.82 -4.97
N TYR A 250 0.38 8.88 -5.30
CA TYR A 250 -0.91 9.20 -5.90
C TYR A 250 -1.74 10.17 -5.03
N MET A 251 -1.77 9.97 -3.71
CA MET A 251 -2.52 10.85 -2.81
C MET A 251 -1.90 12.25 -2.72
N LEU A 252 -0.58 12.32 -2.61
CA LEU A 252 0.18 13.58 -2.61
C LEU A 252 0.02 14.31 -3.94
N TYR A 253 0.15 13.61 -5.06
CA TYR A 253 -0.04 14.15 -6.41
C TYR A 253 -1.46 14.70 -6.62
N ASN A 254 -2.48 14.00 -6.12
CA ASN A 254 -3.85 14.49 -6.18
C ASN A 254 -4.05 15.82 -5.43
N ARG A 255 -3.36 16.02 -4.31
CA ARG A 255 -3.38 17.28 -3.57
C ARG A 255 -2.61 18.36 -4.32
N LEU A 256 -1.41 18.03 -4.80
CA LEU A 256 -0.56 18.93 -5.57
C LEU A 256 -1.27 19.51 -6.80
N LEU A 257 -2.03 18.69 -7.55
CA LEU A 257 -2.84 19.16 -8.68
C LEU A 257 -3.85 20.26 -8.32
N ASN A 258 -4.32 20.29 -7.06
CA ASN A 258 -5.19 21.37 -6.58
C ASN A 258 -4.41 22.63 -6.19
N PHE A 259 -3.12 22.52 -5.92
CA PHE A 259 -2.27 23.61 -5.44
C PHE A 259 -1.50 24.33 -6.57
N VAL A 260 -1.17 23.62 -7.64
CA VAL A 260 -0.39 24.16 -8.78
C VAL A 260 -1.26 24.95 -9.78
N LYS A 261 -2.53 25.21 -9.46
CA LYS A 261 -3.41 26.06 -10.26
C LYS A 261 -2.87 27.50 -10.34
N THR A 262 -3.33 28.25 -11.35
CA THR A 262 -2.96 29.66 -11.60
C THR A 262 -3.10 30.50 -10.34
N ASN A 263 -4.25 30.39 -9.66
CA ASN A 263 -4.50 31.05 -8.40
C ASN A 263 -3.82 30.32 -7.24
N ARG A 264 -3.17 31.10 -6.35
CA ARG A 264 -2.56 30.59 -5.13
C ARG A 264 -3.61 29.86 -4.26
N PRO A 265 -3.31 28.67 -3.71
CA PRO A 265 -4.29 27.93 -2.93
C PRO A 265 -4.65 28.68 -1.64
N THR A 266 -5.94 28.74 -1.35
CA THR A 266 -6.45 29.32 -0.10
C THR A 266 -6.29 28.34 1.05
N LYS A 267 -6.24 28.84 2.30
CA LYS A 267 -6.15 28.00 3.51
C LYS A 267 -7.28 26.94 3.56
N LYS A 268 -8.47 27.29 3.06
CA LYS A 268 -9.62 26.36 2.98
C LYS A 268 -9.37 25.18 2.05
N ILE A 269 -8.73 25.42 0.89
CA ILE A 269 -8.38 24.35 -0.07
C ILE A 269 -7.29 23.46 0.51
N ILE A 270 -6.26 24.05 1.14
CA ILE A 270 -5.16 23.32 1.78
C ILE A 270 -5.66 22.41 2.91
N GLY A 271 -6.54 22.94 3.76
CA GLY A 271 -7.09 22.23 4.91
C GLY A 271 -8.17 21.21 4.55
N LYS A 272 -8.68 21.19 3.30
CA LYS A 272 -9.71 20.25 2.89
C LYS A 272 -9.19 18.82 3.00
N ASP A 273 -9.86 18.03 3.83
CA ASP A 273 -9.58 16.60 4.06
C ASP A 273 -8.12 16.31 4.50
N ILE A 274 -7.42 17.29 5.08
CA ILE A 274 -6.00 17.16 5.40
C ILE A 274 -5.75 16.04 6.42
N PHE A 275 -6.52 16.02 7.50
CA PHE A 275 -6.42 15.00 8.55
C PHE A 275 -6.60 13.60 7.95
N PHE A 276 -7.66 13.40 7.17
CA PHE A 276 -7.96 12.13 6.53
C PHE A 276 -6.83 11.66 5.59
N ASN A 277 -6.36 12.53 4.68
CA ASN A 277 -5.30 12.17 3.75
C ASN A 277 -3.99 11.85 4.49
N TYR A 278 -3.61 12.69 5.45
CA TYR A 278 -2.34 12.56 6.16
C TYR A 278 -2.33 11.34 7.07
N SER A 279 -3.43 11.04 7.78
CA SER A 279 -3.54 9.81 8.59
C SER A 279 -3.37 8.55 7.75
N ILE A 280 -3.96 8.52 6.54
CA ILE A 280 -3.80 7.38 5.63
C ILE A 280 -2.36 7.29 5.11
N ILE A 281 -1.74 8.42 4.72
CA ILE A 281 -0.34 8.43 4.27
C ILE A 281 0.57 7.90 5.37
N ILE A 282 0.41 8.37 6.60
CA ILE A 282 1.21 7.94 7.75
C ILE A 282 1.04 6.43 8.00
N LEU A 283 -0.21 5.93 8.00
CA LEU A 283 -0.49 4.51 8.20
C LEU A 283 0.19 3.65 7.13
N ILE A 284 0.03 4.03 5.85
CA ILE A 284 0.64 3.31 4.74
C ILE A 284 2.17 3.37 4.83
N PHE A 285 2.74 4.52 5.19
CA PHE A 285 4.19 4.73 5.26
C PHE A 285 4.85 3.91 6.39
N ILE A 286 4.25 3.89 7.59
CA ILE A 286 4.75 3.06 8.70
C ILE A 286 4.73 1.59 8.28
N SER A 287 3.63 1.13 7.68
CA SER A 287 3.53 -0.25 7.20
C SER A 287 4.57 -0.56 6.11
N ALA A 288 4.82 0.35 5.17
CA ALA A 288 5.83 0.18 4.13
C ALA A 288 7.24 0.08 4.74
N THR A 289 7.54 0.93 5.72
CA THR A 289 8.82 0.92 6.43
C THR A 289 9.04 -0.40 7.15
N LEU A 290 8.01 -0.93 7.82
CA LEU A 290 8.05 -2.23 8.51
C LEU A 290 8.10 -3.42 7.54
N ALA A 291 7.71 -3.25 6.28
CA ALA A 291 7.85 -4.29 5.25
C ALA A 291 9.23 -4.29 4.59
N HIS A 292 9.78 -3.11 4.29
CA HIS A 292 11.14 -2.94 3.79
C HIS A 292 11.62 -1.48 3.97
N SER A 293 12.51 -1.25 4.94
CA SER A 293 12.93 0.09 5.35
C SER A 293 13.73 0.84 4.27
N LEU A 294 14.68 0.18 3.60
CA LEU A 294 15.53 0.81 2.58
C LEU A 294 14.73 1.35 1.39
N ASN A 295 13.85 0.55 0.80
CA ASN A 295 12.99 0.98 -0.30
C ASN A 295 12.06 2.13 0.10
N SER A 296 11.53 2.08 1.33
CA SER A 296 10.69 3.14 1.88
C SER A 296 11.47 4.45 2.01
N LEU A 297 12.74 4.39 2.45
CA LEU A 297 13.62 5.55 2.55
C LEU A 297 13.97 6.13 1.18
N ILE A 298 14.33 5.29 0.19
CA ILE A 298 14.63 5.74 -1.17
C ILE A 298 13.43 6.51 -1.75
N LEU A 299 12.22 5.96 -1.61
CA LEU A 299 11.00 6.61 -2.10
C LEU A 299 10.68 7.89 -1.31
N LEU A 300 10.90 7.91 0.01
CA LEU A 300 10.75 9.11 0.82
C LEU A 300 11.69 10.24 0.37
N ILE A 301 12.96 9.93 0.11
CA ILE A 301 13.95 10.90 -0.39
C ILE A 301 13.52 11.46 -1.75
N LEU A 302 13.04 10.61 -2.66
CA LEU A 302 12.51 11.04 -3.96
C LEU A 302 11.30 11.97 -3.80
N PHE A 303 10.38 11.65 -2.89
CA PHE A 303 9.23 12.51 -2.61
C PHE A 303 9.66 13.84 -2.00
N LEU A 304 10.61 13.83 -1.05
CA LEU A 304 11.17 15.04 -0.46
C LEU A 304 11.76 15.94 -1.55
N GLY A 305 12.55 15.40 -2.48
CA GLY A 305 13.13 16.16 -3.58
C GLY A 305 12.08 16.84 -4.46
N ILE A 306 11.05 16.09 -4.89
CA ILE A 306 9.97 16.64 -5.74
C ILE A 306 9.21 17.74 -5.00
N PHE A 307 8.78 17.49 -3.76
CA PHE A 307 7.95 18.43 -3.00
C PHE A 307 8.74 19.64 -2.47
N PHE A 308 10.05 19.50 -2.27
CA PHE A 308 10.95 20.59 -1.89
C PHE A 308 10.97 21.69 -2.97
N ILE A 309 11.02 21.31 -4.25
CA ILE A 309 10.96 22.26 -5.38
C ILE A 309 9.69 23.11 -5.29
N TYR A 310 8.54 22.50 -5.03
CA TYR A 310 7.27 23.23 -4.87
C TYR A 310 7.24 24.08 -3.60
N PHE A 311 7.88 23.62 -2.51
CA PHE A 311 7.90 24.31 -1.23
C PHE A 311 8.74 25.60 -1.26
N ILE A 312 9.92 25.56 -1.90
CA ILE A 312 10.75 26.76 -2.08
C ILE A 312 10.02 27.79 -2.95
N ASN A 313 9.39 27.35 -4.04
CA ASN A 313 8.70 28.24 -4.96
C ASN A 313 7.47 28.91 -4.31
N ASP A 314 6.66 28.17 -3.58
CA ASP A 314 5.58 28.73 -2.75
C ASP A 314 5.22 27.73 -1.63
N VAL A 315 5.47 28.13 -0.38
CA VAL A 315 5.15 27.35 0.83
C VAL A 315 3.71 26.83 0.83
N ARG A 316 2.74 27.60 0.32
CA ARG A 316 1.34 27.15 0.26
C ARG A 316 1.10 26.06 -0.78
N ARG A 317 1.91 26.02 -1.84
CA ARG A 317 1.84 25.01 -2.89
C ARG A 317 2.59 23.74 -2.51
N GLY A 318 3.71 23.87 -1.82
CA GLY A 318 4.51 22.75 -1.35
C GLY A 318 4.23 22.30 0.09
N ILE A 319 3.10 22.68 0.70
CA ILE A 319 2.86 22.43 2.14
C ILE A 319 2.90 20.95 2.53
N ASP A 320 2.61 20.05 1.59
CA ASP A 320 2.71 18.60 1.78
C ASP A 320 4.17 18.16 2.05
N PHE A 321 5.18 18.99 1.77
CA PHE A 321 6.58 18.77 2.17
C PHE A 321 6.74 18.65 3.70
N ILE A 322 5.95 19.39 4.48
CA ILE A 322 5.96 19.31 5.95
C ILE A 322 5.55 17.90 6.42
N LEU A 323 4.57 17.28 5.75
CA LEU A 323 4.19 15.90 6.05
C LEU A 323 5.36 14.95 5.79
N LEU A 324 6.09 15.13 4.67
CA LEU A 324 7.23 14.29 4.34
C LEU A 324 8.35 14.41 5.38
N LEU A 325 8.60 15.60 5.94
CA LEU A 325 9.52 15.77 7.07
C LEU A 325 9.05 15.01 8.32
N ILE A 326 7.74 15.02 8.61
CA ILE A 326 7.16 14.22 9.69
C ILE A 326 7.37 12.72 9.42
N LEU A 327 7.20 12.25 8.18
CA LEU A 327 7.49 10.86 7.81
C LEU A 327 8.97 10.52 8.01
N SER A 328 9.90 11.43 7.72
CA SER A 328 11.32 11.24 8.04
C SER A 328 11.57 11.07 9.53
N ILE A 329 10.90 11.87 10.38
CA ILE A 329 11.00 11.74 11.84
C ILE A 329 10.45 10.37 12.28
N ILE A 330 9.28 9.97 11.77
CA ILE A 330 8.69 8.65 12.06
C ILE A 330 9.64 7.53 11.64
N PHE A 331 10.26 7.64 10.47
CA PHE A 331 11.24 6.66 9.99
C PHE A 331 12.44 6.55 10.93
N ILE A 332 13.00 7.68 11.39
CA ILE A 332 14.10 7.69 12.35
C ILE A 332 13.68 7.04 13.68
N ILE A 333 12.47 7.32 14.17
CA ILE A 333 11.94 6.70 15.39
C ILE A 333 11.88 5.17 15.21
N ILE A 334 11.35 4.67 14.08
CA ILE A 334 11.27 3.23 13.82
C ILE A 334 12.66 2.59 13.82
N LEU A 335 13.66 3.24 13.19
CA LEU A 335 15.04 2.74 13.21
C LEU A 335 15.65 2.70 14.61
N GLN A 336 15.31 3.64 15.50
CA GLN A 336 15.80 3.63 16.88
C GLN A 336 15.28 2.44 17.71
N PHE A 337 14.19 1.81 17.28
CA PHE A 337 13.66 0.58 17.89
C PHE A 337 14.23 -0.70 17.25
N ASP A 338 15.34 -0.60 16.50
CA ASP A 338 15.98 -1.71 15.78
C ASP A 338 15.09 -2.42 14.76
N LEU A 339 14.01 -1.75 14.31
CA LEU A 339 13.13 -2.26 13.26
C LEU A 339 13.63 -1.79 11.89
N GLY A 340 14.17 -2.72 11.10
CA GLY A 340 14.61 -2.43 9.73
C GLY A 340 16.01 -1.83 9.60
N THR A 341 16.79 -1.76 10.68
CA THR A 341 18.14 -1.19 10.70
C THR A 341 19.14 -1.99 9.87
N GLY A 342 19.01 -3.32 9.84
CA GLY A 342 19.95 -4.19 9.13
C GLY A 342 19.96 -4.02 7.60
N HIS A 343 18.94 -3.42 6.99
CA HIS A 343 18.96 -3.06 5.56
C HIS A 343 20.03 -2.00 5.23
N PHE A 344 20.56 -1.31 6.24
CA PHE A 344 21.58 -0.28 6.12
C PHE A 344 22.98 -0.77 6.50
N TRP A 345 23.20 -2.08 6.59
CA TRP A 345 24.49 -2.68 6.95
C TRP A 345 25.66 -2.11 6.12
N PHE A 346 25.46 -1.93 4.81
CA PHE A 346 26.47 -1.36 3.90
C PHE A 346 26.89 0.07 4.27
N ILE A 347 26.02 0.85 4.93
CA ILE A 347 26.37 2.21 5.38
C ILE A 347 27.38 2.14 6.53
N TYR A 348 27.24 1.16 7.42
CA TYR A 348 28.21 0.93 8.50
C TYR A 348 29.58 0.54 7.95
N ASP A 349 29.61 -0.32 6.93
CA ASP A 349 30.86 -0.73 6.29
C ASP A 349 31.54 0.45 5.57
N ILE A 350 30.76 1.28 4.88
CA ILE A 350 31.27 2.52 4.26
C ILE A 350 31.83 3.47 5.32
N LEU A 351 31.09 3.70 6.42
CA LEU A 351 31.55 4.55 7.52
C LEU A 351 32.84 4.04 8.17
N LEU A 352 32.96 2.72 8.33
CA LEU A 352 34.18 2.08 8.84
C LEU A 352 35.35 2.32 7.89
N TYR A 353 35.16 2.06 6.60
CA TYR A 353 36.18 2.28 5.58
C TYR A 353 36.65 3.74 5.52
N TRP A 354 35.74 4.70 5.58
CA TRP A 354 36.11 6.12 5.63
C TRP A 354 36.85 6.49 6.91
N LYS A 355 36.47 5.94 8.06
CA LYS A 355 37.21 6.14 9.32
C LYS A 355 38.64 5.61 9.21
N GLU A 356 38.81 4.42 8.66
CA GLU A 356 40.14 3.81 8.44
C GLU A 356 40.98 4.63 7.46
N LEU A 357 40.39 5.13 6.37
CA LEU A 357 41.05 6.00 5.41
C LEU A 357 41.49 7.33 6.03
N PHE A 358 40.63 7.98 6.82
CA PHE A 358 40.97 9.21 7.53
C PHE A 358 42.08 8.99 8.56
N PHE A 359 42.04 7.87 9.28
CA PHE A 359 43.09 7.49 10.23
C PHE A 359 44.43 7.24 9.53
N LEU A 360 44.42 6.57 8.37
CA LEU A 360 45.61 6.37 7.55
C LEU A 360 46.20 7.69 7.03
N ILE A 361 45.35 8.61 6.54
CA ILE A 361 45.77 9.95 6.12
C ILE A 361 46.38 10.73 7.28
N PHE A 362 45.82 10.62 8.49
CA PHE A 362 46.35 11.27 9.70
C PHE A 362 47.70 10.69 10.15
N ILE A 363 47.96 9.40 9.95
CA ILE A 363 49.27 8.78 10.24
C ILE A 363 50.33 9.18 9.19
N LEU A 364 49.92 9.40 7.94
CA LEU A 364 50.80 9.75 6.83
C LEU A 364 51.12 11.25 6.73
N ALA A 365 50.36 12.11 7.42
CA ALA A 365 50.56 13.56 7.51
C ALA A 365 51.36 13.93 8.77
#